data_AF-A0A955YRV3-F1
#
_entry.id   AF-A0A955YRV3-F1
#
_cell.length_a   1.000
_cell.length_b   1.000
_cell.length_c   1.000
_cell.angle_alpha   90.00
_cell.angle_beta   90.00
_cell.angle_gamma   90.00
#
_symmetry.space_group_name_H-M   'P 1'
#
loop_
_entity.id
_entity.type
_entity.pdbx_description
1 polymer ?
#
loop_
_entity_poly.entity_id
_entity_poly.type
_entity_poly.pdbx_seq_one_letter_code
_entity_poly.pdbx_strand_id
1 'polypeptide(L)'
;MLFSRFWYVILALTAATVFVFTLSASFAINRVSDANLEDSLRRDRFEIEMRLKVDARARIDALSVIASNEEIQSGLRSATSRRTASIDASLSQRIRTLNANLKTLAGDLVLLVDGRGRIIAHIGTKAPPAGSSLEAVPLVERALAGYLRDGMWVWDDQIYQMAARPVIDGGRYVGAVIHGKRFDDAMAAEMANRLQGATLAFFANGQIIARHTPATKNAVRAQDLATALGDGSPAADPKPTALGTGAMAIFAPVAGSPSEVKAGYVLARPRSVVGPFGIFDQLKEEDKLPSSLWAMVIGGTLVAILIGLLALWVERDRPLRSVLRTVGRLKEHPEERIIVTDLRGKYRDLSLAINDALDSAAQHGPGEKARKVANLGDLLAKGDEAPAATNFGFAPPPAAQPSGGGGTPGQAGSAKGPAATPPSPSSNGGGRPDPAIPRPPLPGQATQPGQAAQPRPQAQPPLPKNGSTADIPFSEE
;
A
#
# COMPACT_ATOMS: atom_id res chain seq x y z
N MET A 1 -2.83 -44.15 30.87
CA MET A 1 -1.93 -43.84 29.72
C MET A 1 -2.71 -43.50 28.46
N LEU A 2 -3.78 -44.21 28.10
CA LEU A 2 -4.64 -43.84 26.96
C LEU A 2 -5.33 -42.49 27.18
N PHE A 3 -5.80 -42.20 28.40
CA PHE A 3 -6.55 -40.98 28.72
C PHE A 3 -5.65 -39.72 28.70
N SER A 4 -4.44 -39.79 29.26
CA SER A 4 -3.44 -38.72 29.13
C SER A 4 -3.08 -38.43 27.66
N ARG A 5 -2.84 -39.47 26.85
CA ARG A 5 -2.53 -39.30 25.42
C ARG A 5 -3.71 -38.71 24.66
N PHE A 6 -4.93 -39.16 24.98
CA PHE A 6 -6.17 -38.63 24.42
C PHE A 6 -6.35 -37.15 24.75
N TRP A 7 -6.06 -36.73 25.98
CA TRP A 7 -6.13 -35.32 26.38
C TRP A 7 -5.15 -34.42 25.62
N TYR A 8 -3.91 -34.88 25.42
CA TYR A 8 -2.94 -34.13 24.62
C TYR A 8 -3.37 -33.99 23.15
N VAL A 9 -4.02 -35.01 22.58
CA VAL A 9 -4.58 -34.93 21.22
C VAL A 9 -5.70 -33.90 21.16
N ILE A 10 -6.59 -33.85 22.14
CA ILE A 10 -7.65 -32.83 22.20
C ILE A 10 -7.04 -31.43 22.31
N LEU A 11 -6.08 -31.21 23.21
CA LEU A 11 -5.45 -29.90 23.36
C LEU A 11 -4.73 -29.46 22.09
N ALA A 12 -4.00 -30.37 21.44
CA ALA A 12 -3.32 -30.09 20.17
C ALA A 12 -4.33 -29.74 19.06
N LEU A 13 -5.46 -30.47 18.99
CA LEU A 13 -6.50 -30.24 17.98
C LEU A 13 -7.22 -28.91 18.20
N THR A 14 -7.52 -28.56 19.45
CA THR A 14 -8.10 -27.26 19.81
C THR A 14 -7.12 -26.14 19.48
N ALA A 15 -5.85 -26.26 19.86
CA ALA A 15 -4.83 -25.25 19.56
C ALA A 15 -4.65 -25.06 18.04
N ALA A 16 -4.61 -26.16 17.27
CA ALA A 16 -4.54 -26.10 15.81
C ALA A 16 -5.77 -25.43 15.20
N THR A 17 -6.98 -25.73 15.72
CA THR A 17 -8.23 -25.13 15.24
C THR A 17 -8.26 -23.62 15.50
N VAL A 18 -7.88 -23.19 16.71
CA VAL A 18 -7.79 -21.77 17.06
C VAL A 18 -6.77 -21.07 16.15
N PHE A 19 -5.59 -21.66 15.96
CA PHE A 19 -4.55 -21.08 15.11
C PHE A 19 -5.02 -20.92 13.66
N VAL A 20 -5.63 -21.96 13.08
CA VAL A 20 -6.19 -21.92 11.71
C VAL A 20 -7.29 -20.87 11.60
N PHE A 21 -8.17 -20.78 12.60
CA PHE A 21 -9.23 -19.77 12.64
C PHE A 21 -8.66 -18.35 12.69
N THR A 22 -7.68 -18.08 13.56
CA THR A 22 -7.02 -16.77 13.69
C THR A 22 -6.31 -16.37 12.40
N LEU A 23 -5.60 -17.29 11.75
CA LEU A 23 -4.98 -17.03 10.45
C LEU A 23 -6.02 -16.72 9.38
N SER A 24 -7.09 -17.52 9.30
CA SER A 24 -8.17 -17.33 8.33
C SER A 24 -8.88 -15.99 8.52
N ALA A 25 -9.16 -15.61 9.77
CA ALA A 25 -9.72 -14.32 10.12
C ALA A 25 -8.78 -13.16 9.71
N SER A 26 -7.48 -13.29 9.95
CA SER A 26 -6.48 -12.29 9.54
C SER A 26 -6.47 -12.09 8.04
N PHE A 27 -6.51 -13.18 7.26
CA PHE A 27 -6.57 -13.11 5.80
C PHE A 27 -7.87 -12.46 5.30
N ALA A 28 -9.01 -12.80 5.90
CA ALA A 28 -10.30 -12.21 5.56
C ALA A 28 -10.31 -10.69 5.84
N ILE A 29 -9.82 -10.26 7.01
CA ILE A 29 -9.73 -8.85 7.39
C ILE A 29 -8.78 -8.10 6.45
N ASN A 30 -7.60 -8.66 6.18
CA ASN A 30 -6.64 -8.05 5.27
C ASN A 30 -7.22 -7.88 3.86
N ARG A 31 -7.99 -8.86 3.35
CA ARG A 31 -8.66 -8.74 2.04
C ARG A 31 -9.70 -7.62 2.01
N VAL A 32 -10.49 -7.48 3.08
CA VAL A 32 -11.49 -6.40 3.18
C VAL A 32 -10.79 -5.04 3.32
N SER A 33 -9.73 -4.96 4.13
CA SER A 33 -8.92 -3.76 4.29
C SER A 33 -8.29 -3.34 2.96
N ASP A 34 -7.77 -4.29 2.18
CA ASP A 34 -7.21 -4.01 0.86
C ASP A 34 -8.28 -3.49 -0.09
N ALA A 35 -9.45 -4.15 -0.17
CA ALA A 35 -10.55 -3.69 -1.01
C ALA A 35 -11.01 -2.26 -0.65
N ASN A 36 -11.14 -1.96 0.65
CA ASN A 36 -11.48 -0.62 1.11
C ASN A 36 -10.39 0.42 0.78
N LEU A 37 -9.13 0.01 0.85
CA LEU A 37 -7.99 0.86 0.50
C LEU A 37 -7.94 1.14 -1.00
N GLU A 38 -8.21 0.13 -1.83
CA GLU A 38 -8.33 0.27 -3.28
C GLU A 38 -9.46 1.25 -3.65
N ASP A 39 -10.63 1.10 -3.05
CA ASP A 39 -11.77 1.98 -3.27
C ASP A 39 -11.47 3.42 -2.82
N SER A 40 -10.75 3.57 -1.70
CA SER A 40 -10.29 4.88 -1.20
C SER A 40 -9.32 5.54 -2.18
N LEU A 41 -8.32 4.80 -2.68
CA LEU A 41 -7.37 5.31 -3.68
C LEU A 41 -8.05 5.69 -5.00
N ARG A 42 -9.05 4.93 -5.45
CA ARG A 42 -9.85 5.26 -6.64
C ARG A 42 -10.65 6.54 -6.43
N ARG A 43 -11.24 6.71 -5.25
CA ARG A 43 -11.96 7.94 -4.87
C ARG A 43 -11.04 9.14 -4.80
N ASP A 44 -9.90 9.01 -4.14
CA ASP A 44 -8.88 10.07 -4.02
C ASP A 44 -8.38 10.50 -5.40
N ARG A 45 -8.12 9.52 -6.28
CA ARG A 45 -7.72 9.80 -7.66
C ARG A 45 -8.76 10.67 -8.36
N PHE A 46 -10.03 10.29 -8.30
CA PHE A 46 -11.12 11.06 -8.89
C PHE A 46 -11.20 12.47 -8.31
N GLU A 47 -11.05 12.61 -7.00
CA GLU A 47 -11.04 13.92 -6.33
C GLU A 47 -9.90 14.81 -6.82
N ILE A 48 -8.67 14.27 -6.95
CA ILE A 48 -7.53 15.00 -7.52
C ILE A 48 -7.78 15.41 -8.97
N GLU A 49 -8.27 14.50 -9.81
CA GLU A 49 -8.58 14.83 -11.22
C GLU A 49 -9.61 15.95 -11.32
N MET A 50 -10.66 15.88 -10.51
CA MET A 50 -11.69 16.92 -10.47
C MET A 50 -11.13 18.25 -9.96
N ARG A 51 -10.27 18.22 -8.94
CA ARG A 51 -9.63 19.42 -8.40
C ARG A 51 -8.71 20.08 -9.43
N LEU A 52 -7.90 19.30 -10.13
CA LEU A 52 -7.03 19.78 -11.21
C LEU A 52 -7.84 20.43 -12.33
N LYS A 53 -8.97 19.82 -12.73
CA LYS A 53 -9.87 20.40 -13.75
C LYS A 53 -10.51 21.71 -13.28
N VAL A 54 -10.98 21.76 -12.03
CA VAL A 54 -11.58 22.98 -11.46
C VAL A 54 -10.54 24.09 -11.34
N ASP A 55 -9.32 23.78 -10.91
CA ASP A 55 -8.23 24.76 -10.80
C ASP A 55 -7.82 25.30 -12.18
N ALA A 56 -7.67 24.42 -13.18
CA ALA A 56 -7.41 24.82 -14.57
C ALA A 56 -8.47 25.80 -15.09
N ARG A 57 -9.76 25.49 -14.83
CA ARG A 57 -10.86 26.35 -15.24
C ARG A 57 -10.84 27.69 -14.53
N ALA A 58 -10.64 27.70 -13.22
CA ALA A 58 -10.54 28.92 -12.43
C ALA A 58 -9.41 29.82 -12.94
N ARG A 59 -8.28 29.25 -13.35
CA ARG A 59 -7.17 30.00 -13.97
C ARG A 59 -7.56 30.60 -15.31
N ILE A 60 -8.17 29.84 -16.23
CA ILE A 60 -8.68 30.35 -17.51
C ILE A 60 -9.61 31.57 -17.30
N ASP A 61 -10.49 31.48 -16.31
CA ASP A 61 -11.44 32.55 -16.00
C ASP A 61 -10.72 33.76 -15.38
N ALA A 62 -9.72 33.55 -14.51
CA ALA A 62 -8.88 34.62 -13.95
C ALA A 62 -8.07 35.38 -15.02
N LEU A 63 -7.67 34.72 -16.11
CA LEU A 63 -6.99 35.39 -17.23
C LEU A 63 -7.86 36.42 -17.95
N SER A 64 -9.17 36.43 -17.72
CA SER A 64 -10.05 37.46 -18.30
C SER A 64 -9.57 38.87 -17.95
N VAL A 65 -9.10 39.09 -16.71
CA VAL A 65 -8.64 40.41 -16.23
C VAL A 65 -7.39 40.87 -16.97
N ILE A 66 -6.49 39.94 -17.29
CA ILE A 66 -5.26 40.24 -18.04
C ILE A 66 -5.58 40.48 -19.51
N ALA A 67 -6.40 39.61 -20.11
CA ALA A 67 -6.78 39.68 -21.52
C ALA A 67 -7.66 40.90 -21.86
N SER A 68 -8.41 41.44 -20.90
CA SER A 68 -9.23 42.64 -21.09
C SER A 68 -8.49 43.94 -20.78
N ASN A 69 -7.19 43.89 -20.42
CA ASN A 69 -6.45 45.09 -20.08
C ASN A 69 -6.03 45.88 -21.33
N GLU A 70 -6.36 47.16 -21.40
CA GLU A 70 -6.13 48.02 -22.58
C GLU A 70 -4.66 48.16 -22.99
N GLU A 71 -3.72 48.19 -22.04
CA GLU A 71 -2.28 48.24 -22.33
C GLU A 71 -1.78 46.92 -22.96
N ILE A 72 -2.30 45.78 -22.48
CA ILE A 72 -2.04 44.47 -23.10
C ILE A 72 -2.69 44.41 -24.49
N GLN A 73 -3.93 44.90 -24.58
CA GLN A 73 -4.69 45.31 -25.76
C GLN A 73 -3.82 45.85 -26.90
N SER A 74 -3.47 47.11 -26.69
CA SER A 74 -2.70 47.97 -27.59
C SER A 74 -1.27 47.47 -27.81
N GLY A 75 -0.63 46.91 -26.78
CA GLY A 75 0.71 46.34 -26.86
C GLY A 75 0.79 45.17 -27.83
N LEU A 76 -0.14 44.22 -27.74
CA LEU A 76 -0.19 43.04 -28.62
C LEU A 76 -0.63 43.40 -30.04
N ARG A 77 -1.57 44.34 -30.20
CA ARG A 77 -1.93 44.89 -31.53
C ARG A 77 -0.71 45.50 -32.22
N SER A 78 0.05 46.31 -31.48
CA SER A 78 1.27 46.95 -31.97
C SER A 78 2.34 45.92 -32.32
N ALA A 79 2.56 44.92 -31.45
CA ALA A 79 3.54 43.86 -31.67
C ALA A 79 3.22 42.98 -32.88
N THR A 80 1.94 42.63 -33.08
CA THR A 80 1.48 41.85 -34.24
C THR A 80 1.81 42.53 -35.57
N SER A 81 1.78 43.87 -35.59
CA SER A 81 2.10 44.67 -36.77
C SER A 81 3.62 44.75 -37.05
N ARG A 82 4.48 44.42 -36.08
CA ARG A 82 5.95 44.46 -36.24
C ARG A 82 6.46 43.27 -37.03
N ARG A 83 7.49 43.51 -37.85
CA ARG A 83 8.18 42.46 -38.62
C ARG A 83 8.98 41.53 -37.71
N THR A 84 9.68 42.08 -36.72
CA THR A 84 10.49 41.34 -35.75
C THR A 84 9.83 41.36 -34.37
N ALA A 85 9.83 40.22 -33.69
CA ALA A 85 9.41 40.13 -32.30
C ALA A 85 10.58 40.43 -31.37
N SER A 86 10.36 41.31 -30.41
CA SER A 86 11.29 41.64 -29.33
C SER A 86 10.54 41.62 -28.02
N ILE A 87 11.17 41.15 -26.95
CA ILE A 87 10.57 41.18 -25.61
C ILE A 87 10.40 42.65 -25.19
N ASP A 88 9.18 43.03 -24.82
CA ASP A 88 8.84 44.35 -24.35
C ASP A 88 8.86 44.39 -22.82
N ALA A 89 9.80 45.15 -22.27
CA ALA A 89 9.99 45.27 -20.82
C ALA A 89 8.79 45.95 -20.13
N SER A 90 8.13 46.90 -20.79
CA SER A 90 6.97 47.61 -20.24
C SER A 90 5.77 46.68 -20.10
N LEU A 91 5.49 45.88 -21.13
CA LEU A 91 4.44 44.85 -21.09
C LEU A 91 4.78 43.77 -20.06
N SER A 92 6.05 43.36 -19.96
CA SER A 92 6.50 42.39 -18.96
C SER A 92 6.29 42.88 -17.52
N GLN A 93 6.53 44.16 -17.26
CA GLN A 93 6.23 44.77 -15.97
C GLN A 93 4.72 44.85 -15.72
N ARG A 94 3.93 45.22 -16.73
CA ARG A 94 2.47 45.30 -16.63
C ARG A 94 1.84 43.97 -16.30
N ILE A 95 2.21 42.89 -17.01
CA ILE A 95 1.71 41.55 -16.70
C ILE A 95 2.12 41.09 -15.31
N ARG A 96 3.31 41.49 -14.82
CA ARG A 96 3.76 41.15 -13.47
C ARG A 96 2.85 41.74 -12.41
N THR A 97 2.48 43.02 -12.55
CA THR A 97 1.52 43.68 -11.67
C THR A 97 0.14 43.01 -11.73
N LEU A 98 -0.37 42.73 -12.94
CA LEU A 98 -1.68 42.10 -13.11
C LEU A 98 -1.70 40.66 -12.55
N ASN A 99 -0.63 39.90 -12.75
CA ASN A 99 -0.49 38.54 -12.23
C ASN A 99 -0.44 38.52 -10.69
N ALA A 100 0.27 39.47 -10.07
CA ALA A 100 0.30 39.60 -8.61
C ALA A 100 -1.09 39.88 -8.02
N ASN A 101 -1.93 40.62 -8.74
CA ASN A 101 -3.31 40.91 -8.31
C ASN A 101 -4.22 39.66 -8.31
N LEU A 102 -3.82 38.57 -8.98
CA LEU A 102 -4.58 37.30 -8.98
C LEU A 102 -4.42 36.51 -7.68
N LYS A 103 -3.54 36.92 -6.75
CA LYS A 103 -3.33 36.28 -5.44
C LYS A 103 -3.02 34.78 -5.58
N THR A 104 -3.88 33.91 -5.06
CA THR A 104 -3.71 32.44 -5.10
C THR A 104 -3.74 31.86 -6.51
N LEU A 105 -4.32 32.58 -7.48
CA LEU A 105 -4.37 32.18 -8.88
C LEU A 105 -3.20 32.76 -9.70
N ALA A 106 -2.28 33.49 -9.07
CA ALA A 106 -1.07 33.98 -9.73
C ALA A 106 -0.27 32.80 -10.35
N GLY A 107 0.21 33.02 -11.56
CA GLY A 107 1.00 32.06 -12.31
C GLY A 107 2.48 32.23 -12.00
N ASP A 108 3.21 31.11 -12.00
CA ASP A 108 4.66 31.11 -11.88
C ASP A 108 5.31 31.36 -13.25
N LEU A 109 4.59 31.02 -14.34
CA LEU A 109 4.94 31.30 -15.72
C LEU A 109 3.78 32.07 -16.37
N VAL A 110 4.06 33.22 -16.99
CA VAL A 110 3.06 33.95 -17.78
C VAL A 110 3.71 34.43 -19.06
N LEU A 111 3.14 34.12 -20.21
CA LEU A 111 3.64 34.50 -21.52
C LEU A 111 2.57 35.27 -22.25
N LEU A 112 2.96 36.38 -22.89
CA LEU A 112 2.13 37.03 -23.89
C LEU A 112 2.65 36.67 -25.28
N VAL A 113 1.74 36.22 -26.13
CA VAL A 113 2.04 35.97 -27.54
C VAL A 113 1.24 36.90 -28.44
N ASP A 114 1.87 37.38 -29.51
CA ASP A 114 1.20 38.18 -30.54
C ASP A 114 0.27 37.32 -31.42
N GLY A 115 -0.42 37.95 -32.38
CA GLY A 115 -1.30 37.25 -33.32
C GLY A 115 -0.61 36.22 -34.23
N ARG A 116 0.73 36.13 -34.19
CA ARG A 116 1.54 35.13 -34.90
C ARG A 116 2.20 34.12 -33.95
N GLY A 117 1.79 34.09 -32.67
CA GLY A 117 2.33 33.17 -31.67
C GLY A 117 3.73 33.51 -31.16
N ARG A 118 4.28 34.69 -31.48
CA ARG A 118 5.63 35.09 -31.02
C ARG A 118 5.56 35.67 -29.62
N ILE A 119 6.52 35.30 -28.77
CA ILE A 119 6.55 35.76 -27.37
C ILE A 119 6.97 37.23 -27.31
N ILE A 120 6.11 38.10 -26.75
CA ILE A 120 6.33 39.55 -26.62
C ILE A 120 6.63 39.95 -25.17
N ALA A 121 6.11 39.22 -24.20
CA ALA A 121 6.40 39.46 -22.79
C ALA A 121 6.40 38.14 -22.02
N HIS A 122 7.16 38.07 -20.92
CA HIS A 122 7.21 36.87 -20.09
C HIS A 122 7.40 37.19 -18.60
N ILE A 123 6.89 36.29 -17.77
CA ILE A 123 7.19 36.12 -16.35
C ILE A 123 7.64 34.68 -16.19
N GLY A 124 8.78 34.45 -15.56
CA GLY A 124 9.29 33.10 -15.29
C GLY A 124 10.77 33.15 -14.90
N THR A 125 11.31 32.01 -14.46
CA THR A 125 12.72 31.85 -14.05
C THR A 125 13.68 32.00 -15.22
N LYS A 126 13.32 31.45 -16.38
CA LYS A 126 14.13 31.45 -17.59
C LYS A 126 13.48 32.26 -18.69
N ALA A 127 14.19 33.29 -19.15
CA ALA A 127 13.75 34.09 -20.29
C ALA A 127 13.80 33.26 -21.58
N PRO A 128 12.74 33.26 -22.40
CA PRO A 128 12.80 32.65 -23.71
C PRO A 128 13.80 33.41 -24.61
N PRO A 129 14.50 32.72 -25.53
CA PRO A 129 15.33 33.39 -26.53
C PRO A 129 14.54 34.45 -27.31
N ALA A 130 15.20 35.54 -27.69
CA ALA A 130 14.56 36.59 -28.48
C ALA A 130 14.01 36.02 -29.81
N GLY A 131 12.78 36.37 -30.15
CA GLY A 131 12.11 35.87 -31.35
C GLY A 131 11.53 34.46 -31.23
N SER A 132 11.56 33.83 -30.05
CA SER A 132 10.90 32.54 -29.82
C SER A 132 9.41 32.61 -30.15
N SER A 133 8.91 31.57 -30.83
CA SER A 133 7.50 31.40 -31.17
C SER A 133 6.95 30.14 -30.53
N LEU A 134 5.69 30.22 -30.13
CA LEU A 134 4.89 29.10 -29.63
C LEU A 134 3.72 28.77 -30.57
N GLU A 135 3.74 29.28 -31.80
CA GLU A 135 2.67 29.08 -32.79
C GLU A 135 2.34 27.59 -33.01
N ALA A 136 3.36 26.73 -33.06
CA ALA A 136 3.19 25.29 -33.26
C ALA A 136 2.69 24.54 -32.02
N VAL A 137 2.56 25.21 -30.87
CA VAL A 137 2.09 24.57 -29.65
C VAL A 137 0.56 24.51 -29.67
N PRO A 138 -0.08 23.32 -29.61
CA PRO A 138 -1.53 23.19 -29.82
C PRO A 138 -2.40 23.98 -28.85
N LEU A 139 -1.89 24.28 -27.66
CA LEU A 139 -2.59 25.13 -26.69
C LEU A 139 -2.63 26.59 -27.15
N VAL A 140 -1.53 27.10 -27.71
CA VAL A 140 -1.40 28.48 -28.20
C VAL A 140 -2.15 28.67 -29.50
N GLU A 141 -1.98 27.76 -30.46
CA GLU A 141 -2.71 27.77 -31.73
C GLU A 141 -4.23 27.88 -31.52
N ARG A 142 -4.77 27.06 -30.61
CA ARG A 142 -6.20 27.08 -30.27
C ARG A 142 -6.61 28.38 -29.59
N ALA A 143 -5.77 28.93 -28.72
CA ALA A 143 -6.03 30.22 -28.10
C ALA A 143 -6.07 31.35 -29.12
N LEU A 144 -5.14 31.38 -30.07
CA LEU A 144 -5.13 32.36 -31.17
C LEU A 144 -6.35 32.23 -32.10
N ALA A 145 -6.88 31.01 -32.25
CA ALA A 145 -8.13 30.75 -32.94
C ALA A 145 -9.39 31.10 -32.12
N GLY A 146 -9.23 31.64 -30.90
CA GLY A 146 -10.33 32.12 -30.07
C GLY A 146 -10.85 31.12 -29.02
N TYR A 147 -10.23 29.95 -28.89
CA TYR A 147 -10.65 28.94 -27.90
C TYR A 147 -10.00 29.16 -26.54
N LEU A 148 -10.76 28.92 -25.47
CA LEU A 148 -10.23 28.81 -24.11
C LEU A 148 -9.79 27.38 -23.89
N ARG A 149 -8.54 27.17 -23.45
CA ARG A 149 -8.03 25.82 -23.27
C ARG A 149 -7.00 25.77 -22.15
N ASP A 150 -6.94 24.62 -21.50
CA ASP A 150 -5.92 24.22 -20.53
C ASP A 150 -5.04 23.12 -21.11
N GLY A 151 -3.88 22.92 -20.49
CA GLY A 151 -2.94 21.88 -20.87
C GLY A 151 -1.85 21.71 -19.84
N MET A 152 -0.90 20.84 -20.15
CA MET A 152 0.25 20.58 -19.29
C MET A 152 1.51 20.75 -20.11
N TRP A 153 2.44 21.58 -19.65
CA TRP A 153 3.72 21.78 -20.32
C TRP A 153 4.86 21.40 -19.41
N VAL A 154 5.97 20.97 -20.01
CA VAL A 154 7.27 20.98 -19.36
C VAL A 154 8.00 22.22 -19.84
N TRP A 155 8.44 23.04 -18.90
CA TRP A 155 9.22 24.24 -19.14
C TRP A 155 10.31 24.31 -18.08
N ASP A 156 11.57 24.50 -18.50
CA ASP A 156 12.69 24.62 -17.55
C ASP A 156 12.80 23.43 -16.58
N ASP A 157 12.62 22.21 -17.08
CA ASP A 157 12.59 20.95 -16.30
C ASP A 157 11.53 20.92 -15.17
N GLN A 158 10.53 21.78 -15.25
CA GLN A 158 9.41 21.82 -14.33
C GLN A 158 8.11 21.56 -15.10
N ILE A 159 7.15 20.92 -14.44
CA ILE A 159 5.81 20.76 -15.00
C ILE A 159 4.97 21.98 -14.61
N TYR A 160 4.23 22.50 -15.58
CA TYR A 160 3.24 23.55 -15.39
C TYR A 160 1.86 23.10 -15.84
N GLN A 161 0.86 23.40 -15.01
CA GLN A 161 -0.54 23.40 -15.42
C GLN A 161 -0.82 24.71 -16.15
N MET A 162 -1.06 24.61 -17.44
CA MET A 162 -1.20 25.73 -18.35
C MET A 162 -2.66 26.07 -18.60
N ALA A 163 -2.92 27.35 -18.76
CA ALA A 163 -4.18 27.94 -19.20
C ALA A 163 -3.88 28.99 -20.26
N ALA A 164 -4.65 29.00 -21.35
CA ALA A 164 -4.50 29.99 -22.42
C ALA A 164 -5.83 30.65 -22.75
N ARG A 165 -5.77 31.96 -23.00
CA ARG A 165 -6.93 32.81 -23.32
C ARG A 165 -6.61 33.77 -24.47
N PRO A 166 -7.46 33.87 -25.50
CA PRO A 166 -7.31 34.89 -26.55
C PRO A 166 -7.39 36.30 -25.97
N VAL A 167 -6.63 37.20 -26.58
CA VAL A 167 -6.75 38.64 -26.40
C VAL A 167 -7.51 39.21 -27.58
N ILE A 168 -8.64 39.85 -27.31
CA ILE A 168 -9.53 40.42 -28.33
C ILE A 168 -9.52 41.93 -28.19
N ASP A 169 -9.42 42.59 -29.34
CA ASP A 169 -9.36 44.04 -29.42
C ASP A 169 -10.08 44.52 -30.69
N GLY A 170 -11.09 45.37 -30.54
CA GLY A 170 -11.93 45.83 -31.65
C GLY A 170 -12.56 44.69 -32.47
N GLY A 171 -12.89 43.55 -31.82
CA GLY A 171 -13.46 42.37 -32.48
C GLY A 171 -12.45 41.51 -33.24
N ARG A 172 -11.15 41.78 -33.13
CA ARG A 172 -10.07 40.98 -33.74
C ARG A 172 -9.21 40.31 -32.67
N TYR A 173 -8.75 39.10 -32.95
CA TYR A 173 -7.75 38.42 -32.12
C TYR A 173 -6.38 39.05 -32.37
N VAL A 174 -5.80 39.68 -31.34
CA VAL A 174 -4.50 40.37 -31.42
C VAL A 174 -3.36 39.58 -30.76
N GLY A 175 -3.68 38.46 -30.12
CA GLY A 175 -2.72 37.60 -29.45
C GLY A 175 -3.38 36.69 -28.43
N ALA A 176 -2.59 36.12 -27.53
CA ALA A 176 -3.08 35.31 -26.42
C ALA A 176 -2.25 35.54 -25.14
N VAL A 177 -2.91 35.38 -23.99
CA VAL A 177 -2.26 35.25 -22.69
C VAL A 177 -2.16 33.77 -22.36
N ILE A 178 -0.95 33.33 -22.06
CA ILE A 178 -0.68 31.98 -21.57
C ILE A 178 -0.19 32.10 -20.13
N HIS A 179 -0.72 31.26 -19.26
CA HIS A 179 -0.42 31.25 -17.84
C HIS A 179 -0.16 29.81 -17.40
N GLY A 180 0.83 29.63 -16.55
CA GLY A 180 1.24 28.34 -16.01
C GLY A 180 1.41 28.43 -14.51
N LYS A 181 0.78 27.51 -13.79
CA LYS A 181 1.09 27.23 -12.38
C LYS A 181 2.03 26.05 -12.31
N ARG A 182 3.16 26.20 -11.62
CA ARG A 182 4.12 25.12 -11.44
C ARG A 182 3.55 24.07 -10.47
N PHE A 183 3.78 22.80 -10.76
CA PHE A 183 3.59 21.74 -9.77
C PHE A 183 4.72 21.79 -8.77
N ASP A 184 4.43 22.26 -7.56
CA ASP A 184 5.37 22.36 -6.45
C ASP A 184 4.85 21.65 -5.19
N ASP A 185 5.71 21.54 -4.17
CA ASP A 185 5.38 20.90 -2.90
C ASP A 185 4.18 21.58 -2.21
N ALA A 186 3.97 22.88 -2.43
CA ALA A 186 2.84 23.62 -1.87
C ALA A 186 1.51 23.20 -2.53
N MET A 187 1.48 23.05 -3.85
CA MET A 187 0.33 22.52 -4.59
C MET A 187 0.04 21.06 -4.20
N ALA A 188 1.09 20.24 -4.09
CA ALA A 188 0.94 18.87 -3.60
C ALA A 188 0.37 18.82 -2.17
N ALA A 189 0.81 19.72 -1.30
CA ALA A 189 0.29 19.83 0.07
C ALA A 189 -1.17 20.28 0.10
N GLU A 190 -1.55 21.31 -0.65
CA GLU A 190 -2.93 21.79 -0.71
C GLU A 190 -3.90 20.66 -1.13
N MET A 191 -3.49 19.86 -2.12
CA MET A 191 -4.28 18.74 -2.62
C MET A 191 -4.32 17.57 -1.64
N ALA A 192 -3.17 17.15 -1.12
CA ALA A 192 -3.09 15.99 -0.23
C ALA A 192 -3.75 16.21 1.13
N ASN A 193 -3.70 17.44 1.68
CA ASN A 193 -4.33 17.77 2.96
C ASN A 193 -5.85 17.55 2.95
N ARG A 194 -6.49 17.56 1.78
CA ARG A 194 -7.93 17.25 1.65
C ARG A 194 -8.23 15.76 1.69
N LEU A 195 -7.28 14.94 1.27
CA LEU A 195 -7.43 13.48 1.15
C LEU A 195 -7.16 12.72 2.46
N GLN A 196 -7.06 13.39 3.61
CA GLN A 196 -6.90 12.79 4.95
C GLN A 196 -5.89 11.60 4.98
N GLY A 197 -4.60 11.93 5.10
CA GLY A 197 -3.56 10.91 5.31
C GLY A 197 -3.04 10.21 4.05
N ALA A 198 -3.42 10.67 2.86
CA ALA A 198 -2.80 10.26 1.61
C ALA A 198 -1.46 10.99 1.38
N THR A 199 -0.49 10.29 0.82
CA THR A 199 0.74 10.86 0.28
C THR A 199 0.51 11.12 -1.21
N LEU A 200 0.85 12.32 -1.68
CA LEU A 200 0.73 12.72 -3.08
C LEU A 200 2.10 13.12 -3.60
N ALA A 201 2.47 12.63 -4.78
CA ALA A 201 3.63 13.16 -5.50
C ALA A 201 3.34 13.32 -6.98
N PHE A 202 3.82 14.40 -7.57
CA PHE A 202 3.83 14.62 -9.01
C PHE A 202 5.18 14.21 -9.57
N PHE A 203 5.16 13.60 -10.74
CA PHE A 203 6.36 13.11 -11.39
C PHE A 203 6.37 13.41 -12.88
N ALA A 204 7.56 13.52 -13.46
CA ALA A 204 7.80 13.55 -14.90
C ALA A 204 9.02 12.70 -15.20
N ASN A 205 8.96 11.90 -16.27
CA ASN A 205 10.10 11.14 -16.77
C ASN A 205 10.78 10.28 -15.68
N GLY A 206 9.98 9.70 -14.79
CA GLY A 206 10.48 8.88 -13.67
C GLY A 206 11.07 9.67 -12.49
N GLN A 207 11.01 11.00 -12.51
CA GLN A 207 11.50 11.85 -11.42
C GLN A 207 10.34 12.52 -10.67
N ILE A 208 10.40 12.51 -9.34
CA ILE A 208 9.46 13.25 -8.49
C ILE A 208 9.81 14.74 -8.54
N ILE A 209 8.86 15.56 -8.96
CA ILE A 209 9.03 17.03 -9.09
C ILE A 209 8.41 17.75 -7.89
N ALA A 210 7.31 17.24 -7.37
CA ALA A 210 6.63 17.80 -6.22
C ALA A 210 6.05 16.70 -5.34
N ARG A 211 6.00 16.91 -4.04
CA ARG A 211 5.53 15.92 -3.07
C ARG A 211 4.91 16.51 -1.83
N HIS A 212 4.01 15.74 -1.24
CA HIS A 212 3.53 15.93 0.11
C HIS A 212 3.33 14.59 0.81
N THR A 213 3.95 14.46 1.98
CA THR A 213 3.80 13.31 2.88
C THR A 213 3.15 13.81 4.17
N PRO A 214 2.00 13.26 4.58
CA PRO A 214 1.33 13.67 5.80
C PRO A 214 2.16 13.29 7.03
N ALA A 215 2.00 14.03 8.13
CA ALA A 215 2.72 13.79 9.38
C ALA A 215 2.15 12.60 10.20
N THR A 216 1.82 11.49 9.54
CA THR A 216 1.32 10.27 10.20
C THR A 216 2.45 9.25 10.34
N LYS A 217 2.44 8.47 11.43
CA LYS A 217 3.51 7.51 11.77
C LYS A 217 3.83 6.51 10.66
N ASN A 218 2.83 6.17 9.85
CA ASN A 218 2.93 5.18 8.76
C ASN A 218 2.85 5.84 7.37
N ALA A 219 3.05 7.15 7.26
CA ALA A 219 2.98 7.81 5.95
C ALA A 219 3.97 7.20 4.96
N VAL A 220 3.54 7.04 3.71
CA VAL A 220 4.38 6.48 2.65
C VAL A 220 5.48 7.47 2.32
N ARG A 221 6.73 7.01 2.33
CA ARG A 221 7.87 7.90 2.11
C ARG A 221 8.07 8.15 0.63
N ALA A 222 8.60 9.33 0.30
CA ALA A 222 8.89 9.69 -1.07
C ALA A 222 9.92 8.75 -1.73
N GLN A 223 10.83 8.15 -0.97
CA GLN A 223 11.78 7.17 -1.50
C GLN A 223 11.08 5.89 -1.95
N ASP A 224 10.04 5.45 -1.24
CA ASP A 224 9.26 4.26 -1.59
C ASP A 224 8.50 4.51 -2.90
N LEU A 225 7.96 5.73 -3.07
CA LEU A 225 7.32 6.18 -4.30
C LEU A 225 8.28 6.22 -5.48
N ALA A 226 9.47 6.79 -5.29
CA ALA A 226 10.49 6.89 -6.34
C ALA A 226 10.95 5.50 -6.81
N THR A 227 11.11 4.56 -5.87
CA THR A 227 11.50 3.18 -6.17
C THR A 227 10.44 2.47 -6.98
N ALA A 228 9.16 2.66 -6.64
CA ALA A 228 8.04 2.03 -7.33
C ALA A 228 7.69 2.67 -8.67
N LEU A 229 8.12 3.92 -8.90
CA LEU A 229 7.89 4.63 -10.15
C LEU A 229 8.63 3.99 -11.34
N GLY A 230 9.77 3.35 -11.09
CA GLY A 230 10.53 2.62 -12.12
C GLY A 230 10.87 3.46 -13.36
N ASP A 231 10.47 2.98 -14.54
CA ASP A 231 10.60 3.66 -15.84
C ASP A 231 9.52 4.75 -16.07
N GLY A 232 8.66 4.98 -15.07
CA GLY A 232 7.89 6.21 -14.90
C GLY A 232 6.70 6.38 -15.81
N SER A 233 6.20 5.33 -16.47
CA SER A 233 5.05 5.48 -17.37
C SER A 233 3.73 5.29 -16.61
N PRO A 234 2.88 6.33 -16.49
CA PRO A 234 1.54 6.14 -15.94
C PRO A 234 0.74 5.19 -16.84
N ALA A 235 0.02 4.25 -16.22
CA ALA A 235 -0.85 3.34 -16.96
C ALA A 235 -2.10 4.09 -17.48
N ALA A 236 -2.56 3.77 -18.69
CA ALA A 236 -3.78 4.34 -19.25
C ALA A 236 -5.04 3.99 -18.41
N ASP A 237 -5.04 2.79 -17.83
CA ASP A 237 -6.02 2.36 -16.83
C ASP A 237 -5.30 2.14 -15.49
N PRO A 238 -5.18 3.19 -14.66
CA PRO A 238 -4.37 3.12 -13.45
C PRO A 238 -5.09 2.30 -12.38
N LYS A 239 -4.39 1.28 -11.89
CA LYS A 239 -4.87 0.35 -10.87
C LYS A 239 -4.09 0.52 -9.58
N PRO A 240 -4.74 0.38 -8.42
CA PRO A 240 -4.04 0.27 -7.16
C PRO A 240 -3.00 -0.85 -7.22
N THR A 241 -1.78 -0.57 -6.78
CA THR A 241 -0.64 -1.48 -6.80
C THR A 241 0.00 -1.46 -5.42
N ALA A 242 0.37 -2.62 -4.89
CA ALA A 242 1.05 -2.71 -3.61
C ALA A 242 2.46 -2.11 -3.71
N LEU A 243 2.79 -1.23 -2.76
CA LEU A 243 4.12 -0.70 -2.55
C LEU A 243 4.79 -1.50 -1.43
N GLY A 244 5.47 -2.58 -1.80
CA GLY A 244 6.06 -3.51 -0.84
C GLY A 244 5.02 -4.10 0.11
N THR A 245 5.34 -4.23 1.39
CA THR A 245 4.48 -4.88 2.40
C THR A 245 3.53 -3.93 3.13
N GLY A 246 3.75 -2.61 3.04
CA GLY A 246 3.15 -1.65 3.98
C GLY A 246 2.29 -0.54 3.37
N ALA A 247 2.12 -0.49 2.05
CA ALA A 247 1.37 0.58 1.40
C ALA A 247 0.75 0.13 0.08
N MET A 248 -0.23 0.89 -0.40
CA MET A 248 -0.75 0.79 -1.76
C MET A 248 -0.69 2.15 -2.42
N ALA A 249 -0.48 2.17 -3.73
CA ALA A 249 -0.48 3.38 -4.52
C ALA A 249 -1.18 3.21 -5.86
N ILE A 250 -1.63 4.33 -6.41
CA ILE A 250 -2.19 4.42 -7.76
C ILE A 250 -1.40 5.48 -8.53
N PHE A 251 -0.89 5.08 -9.70
CA PHE A 251 -0.10 5.94 -10.59
C PHE A 251 -0.99 6.36 -11.75
N ALA A 252 -1.36 7.63 -11.85
CA ALA A 252 -2.28 8.12 -12.85
C ALA A 252 -1.62 9.21 -13.72
N PRO A 253 -1.94 9.27 -15.03
CA PRO A 253 -1.49 10.36 -15.87
C PRO A 253 -2.22 11.65 -15.49
N VAL A 254 -1.55 12.80 -15.60
CA VAL A 254 -2.25 14.09 -15.54
C VAL A 254 -2.93 14.32 -16.88
N ALA A 255 -4.23 14.66 -16.86
CA ALA A 255 -4.97 14.96 -18.08
C ALA A 255 -4.31 16.10 -18.86
N GLY A 256 -4.15 15.92 -20.17
CA GLY A 256 -3.51 16.91 -21.04
C GLY A 256 -1.97 16.90 -21.03
N SER A 257 -1.34 15.92 -20.37
CA SER A 257 0.12 15.70 -20.49
C SER A 257 0.53 15.49 -21.95
N PRO A 258 1.65 16.10 -22.40
CA PRO A 258 2.24 15.79 -23.70
C PRO A 258 2.59 14.30 -23.76
N SER A 259 2.37 13.65 -24.90
CA SER A 259 2.72 12.22 -25.08
C SER A 259 4.22 11.95 -24.95
N GLU A 260 5.05 12.97 -25.19
CA GLU A 260 6.51 12.88 -25.10
C GLU A 260 7.01 12.91 -23.66
N VAL A 261 6.24 13.52 -22.75
CA VAL A 261 6.60 13.61 -21.34
C VAL A 261 5.72 12.65 -20.55
N LYS A 262 6.34 11.65 -19.94
CA LYS A 262 5.65 10.73 -19.03
C LYS A 262 5.37 11.44 -17.70
N ALA A 263 4.47 12.41 -17.72
CA ALA A 263 4.05 13.16 -16.53
C ALA A 263 2.78 12.58 -15.91
N GLY A 264 2.78 12.52 -14.59
CA GLY A 264 1.71 11.89 -13.83
C GLY A 264 1.75 12.31 -12.37
N TYR A 265 0.88 11.69 -11.60
CA TYR A 265 0.89 11.78 -10.15
C TYR A 265 0.69 10.40 -9.56
N VAL A 266 1.25 10.22 -8.37
CA VAL A 266 1.09 9.03 -7.55
C VAL A 266 0.40 9.41 -6.25
N LEU A 267 -0.65 8.68 -5.94
CA LEU A 267 -1.34 8.72 -4.66
C LEU A 267 -1.03 7.45 -3.91
N ALA A 268 -0.59 7.56 -2.67
CA ALA A 268 -0.28 6.40 -1.84
C ALA A 268 -0.88 6.53 -0.45
N ARG A 269 -1.33 5.40 0.08
CA ARG A 269 -1.83 5.29 1.44
C ARG A 269 -1.15 4.12 2.16
N PRO A 270 -0.93 4.25 3.48
CA PRO A 270 -0.49 3.13 4.27
C PRO A 270 -1.52 2.00 4.26
N ARG A 271 -1.02 0.77 4.25
CA ARG A 271 -1.79 -0.44 4.41
C ARG A 271 -1.70 -0.87 5.87
N SER A 272 -2.83 -1.00 6.56
CA SER A 272 -2.87 -1.64 7.87
C SER A 272 -2.89 -3.15 7.69
N VAL A 273 -1.71 -3.78 7.68
CA VAL A 273 -1.63 -5.25 7.68
C VAL A 273 -1.87 -5.73 9.11
N VAL A 274 -2.94 -6.49 9.30
CA VAL A 274 -3.28 -7.08 10.57
C VAL A 274 -2.56 -8.42 10.69
N GLY A 275 -1.62 -8.51 11.64
CA GLY A 275 -1.00 -9.77 12.01
C GLY A 275 -1.97 -10.67 12.78
N PRO A 276 -1.65 -11.96 12.98
CA PRO A 276 -2.52 -12.91 13.69
C PRO A 276 -2.92 -12.45 15.09
N PHE A 277 -2.05 -11.71 15.78
CA PHE A 277 -2.35 -11.11 17.09
C PHE A 277 -2.85 -9.66 17.00
N GLY A 278 -2.70 -8.99 15.85
CA GLY A 278 -3.11 -7.59 15.66
C GLY A 278 -4.62 -7.40 15.49
N ILE A 279 -5.38 -8.48 15.32
CA ILE A 279 -6.86 -8.43 15.27
C ILE A 279 -7.41 -7.82 16.57
N PHE A 280 -6.76 -8.12 17.69
CA PHE A 280 -7.19 -7.62 19.00
C PHE A 280 -7.00 -6.11 19.16
N ASP A 281 -6.05 -5.52 18.43
CA ASP A 281 -5.79 -4.08 18.45
C ASP A 281 -6.81 -3.28 17.63
N GLN A 282 -7.50 -3.92 16.67
CA GLN A 282 -8.49 -3.27 15.81
C GLN A 282 -9.94 -3.36 16.33
N LEU A 283 -10.20 -4.19 17.33
CA LEU A 283 -11.52 -4.26 17.96
C LEU A 283 -11.79 -2.94 18.70
N LYS A 284 -12.84 -2.23 18.26
CA LYS A 284 -13.38 -1.07 18.99
C LYS A 284 -13.67 -1.48 20.43
N GLU A 285 -13.52 -0.56 21.38
CA GLU A 285 -13.79 -0.87 22.79
C GLU A 285 -15.20 -1.41 23.05
N GLU A 286 -16.14 -1.03 22.18
CA GLU A 286 -17.54 -1.48 22.17
C GLU A 286 -17.70 -2.93 21.72
N ASP A 287 -16.82 -3.41 20.84
CA ASP A 287 -16.80 -4.78 20.30
C ASP A 287 -15.84 -5.70 21.08
N LYS A 288 -15.05 -5.14 22.01
CA LYS A 288 -14.26 -5.95 22.94
C LYS A 288 -15.25 -6.72 23.81
N LEU A 289 -15.14 -8.05 23.81
CA LEU A 289 -15.89 -8.90 24.74
C LEU A 289 -15.77 -8.29 26.15
N PRO A 290 -16.89 -8.13 26.89
CA PRO A 290 -16.84 -7.54 28.21
C PRO A 290 -15.84 -8.32 29.06
N SER A 291 -15.12 -7.62 29.95
CA SER A 291 -14.06 -8.21 30.76
C SER A 291 -14.51 -9.47 31.52
N SER A 292 -15.81 -9.57 31.85
CA SER A 292 -16.46 -10.76 32.42
C SER A 292 -16.45 -11.99 31.51
N LEU A 293 -16.65 -11.82 30.21
CA LEU A 293 -16.58 -12.91 29.22
C LEU A 293 -15.14 -13.39 29.03
N TRP A 294 -14.17 -12.47 28.98
CA TRP A 294 -12.75 -12.84 28.98
C TRP A 294 -12.36 -13.60 30.26
N ALA A 295 -12.85 -13.16 31.42
CA ALA A 295 -12.66 -13.87 32.68
C ALA A 295 -13.30 -15.27 32.65
N MET A 296 -14.46 -15.46 32.02
CA MET A 296 -15.05 -16.79 31.81
C MET A 296 -14.24 -17.66 30.86
N VAL A 297 -13.73 -17.12 29.75
CA VAL A 297 -12.92 -17.89 28.79
C VAL A 297 -11.58 -18.30 29.42
N ILE A 298 -10.88 -17.36 30.06
CA ILE A 298 -9.61 -17.62 30.76
C ILE A 298 -9.86 -18.57 31.93
N GLY A 299 -10.88 -18.32 32.75
CA GLY A 299 -11.27 -19.15 33.88
C GLY A 299 -11.65 -20.57 33.45
N GLY A 300 -12.48 -20.72 32.42
CA GLY A 300 -12.87 -22.01 31.85
C GLY A 300 -11.67 -22.77 31.29
N THR A 301 -10.74 -22.07 30.62
CA THR A 301 -9.50 -22.67 30.11
C THR A 301 -8.61 -23.16 31.26
N LEU A 302 -8.44 -22.36 32.31
CA LEU A 302 -7.67 -22.75 33.51
C LEU A 302 -8.31 -23.96 34.22
N VAL A 303 -9.63 -23.99 34.34
CA VAL A 303 -10.36 -25.14 34.90
C VAL A 303 -10.15 -26.39 34.04
N ALA A 304 -10.23 -26.27 32.71
CA ALA A 304 -9.97 -27.39 31.82
C ALA A 304 -8.52 -27.90 31.93
N ILE A 305 -7.53 -27.00 32.04
CA ILE A 305 -6.13 -27.36 32.28
C ILE A 305 -5.98 -28.08 33.63
N LEU A 306 -6.62 -27.57 34.69
CA LEU A 306 -6.61 -28.19 36.02
C LEU A 306 -7.22 -29.59 36.01
N ILE A 307 -8.35 -29.78 35.32
CA ILE A 307 -8.97 -31.10 35.14
C ILE A 307 -8.01 -32.05 34.41
N GLY A 308 -7.34 -31.57 33.36
CA GLY A 308 -6.33 -32.33 32.63
C GLY A 308 -5.13 -32.73 33.51
N LEU A 309 -4.62 -31.81 34.32
CA LEU A 309 -3.54 -32.07 35.28
C LEU A 309 -3.97 -33.04 36.39
N LEU A 310 -5.20 -32.90 36.90
CA LEU A 310 -5.76 -33.83 37.89
C LEU A 310 -5.87 -35.24 37.31
N ALA A 311 -6.37 -35.38 36.08
CA ALA A 311 -6.44 -36.66 35.39
C ALA A 311 -5.04 -37.26 35.18
N LEU A 312 -4.05 -36.44 34.79
CA LEU A 312 -2.65 -36.85 34.67
C LEU A 312 -2.09 -37.34 36.01
N TRP A 313 -2.36 -36.63 37.10
CA TRP A 313 -1.91 -36.99 38.44
C TRP A 313 -2.53 -38.29 38.93
N VAL A 314 -3.85 -38.47 38.73
CA VAL A 314 -4.57 -39.71 39.10
C VAL A 314 -4.06 -40.91 38.29
N GLU A 315 -3.83 -40.76 36.99
CA GLU A 315 -3.38 -41.87 36.15
C GLU A 315 -1.88 -42.19 36.29
N ARG A 316 -1.02 -41.17 36.45
CA ARG A 316 0.44 -41.35 36.39
C ARG A 316 1.06 -41.41 37.77
N ASP A 317 0.81 -40.39 38.59
CA ASP A 317 1.57 -40.19 39.82
C ASP A 317 1.03 -41.04 40.97
N ARG A 318 -0.28 -41.30 41.03
CA ARG A 318 -0.88 -42.15 42.06
C ARG A 318 -0.34 -43.60 42.05
N PRO A 319 -0.32 -44.33 40.92
CA PRO A 319 0.24 -45.68 40.89
C PRO A 319 1.77 -45.68 41.01
N LEU A 320 2.47 -44.65 40.52
CA LEU A 320 3.92 -44.53 40.74
C LEU A 320 4.24 -44.41 42.24
N ARG A 321 3.47 -43.60 42.98
CA ARG A 321 3.60 -43.47 44.44
C ARG A 321 3.27 -44.75 45.19
N SER A 322 2.41 -45.64 44.68
CA SER A 322 2.19 -46.94 45.32
C SER A 322 3.40 -47.84 45.08
N VAL A 323 3.90 -47.93 43.84
CA VAL A 323 5.11 -48.71 43.52
C VAL A 323 6.32 -48.24 44.33
N LEU A 324 6.58 -46.93 44.39
CA LEU A 324 7.70 -46.37 45.16
C LEU A 324 7.60 -46.68 46.65
N ARG A 325 6.38 -46.68 47.22
CA ARG A 325 6.16 -47.08 48.62
C ARG A 325 6.46 -48.56 48.83
N THR A 326 6.03 -49.42 47.92
CA THR A 326 6.28 -50.86 48.02
C THR A 326 7.77 -51.19 47.85
N VAL A 327 8.47 -50.51 46.94
CA VAL A 327 9.95 -50.61 46.80
C VAL A 327 10.66 -50.08 48.04
N GLY A 328 10.14 -49.03 48.67
CA GLY A 328 10.65 -48.52 49.95
C GLY A 328 10.57 -49.58 51.07
N ARG A 329 9.43 -50.26 51.21
CA ARG A 329 9.27 -51.35 52.21
C ARG A 329 10.21 -52.52 51.95
N LEU A 330 10.39 -52.89 50.68
CA LEU A 330 11.31 -53.96 50.28
C LEU A 330 12.76 -53.67 50.66
N LYS A 331 13.16 -52.39 50.67
CA LYS A 331 14.47 -51.96 51.15
C LYS A 331 14.63 -52.12 52.66
N GLU A 332 13.56 -51.90 53.42
CA GLU A 332 13.55 -52.03 54.88
C GLU A 332 13.42 -53.49 55.33
N HIS A 333 12.71 -54.32 54.55
CA HIS A 333 12.46 -55.73 54.79
C HIS A 333 12.75 -56.55 53.52
N PRO A 334 14.01 -56.94 53.28
CA PRO A 334 14.42 -57.60 52.04
C PRO A 334 13.79 -59.00 51.85
N GLU A 335 13.32 -59.62 52.94
CA GLU A 335 12.58 -60.89 52.90
C GLU A 335 11.10 -60.77 52.46
N GLU A 336 10.51 -59.57 52.43
CA GLU A 336 9.11 -59.41 51.99
C GLU A 336 8.98 -59.42 50.47
N ARG A 337 8.08 -60.24 49.92
CA ARG A 337 7.76 -60.22 48.48
C ARG A 337 6.78 -59.10 48.15
N ILE A 338 6.93 -58.49 46.97
CA ILE A 338 5.96 -57.50 46.49
C ILE A 338 4.64 -58.22 46.20
N ILE A 339 3.57 -57.81 46.89
CA ILE A 339 2.22 -58.35 46.66
C ILE A 339 1.71 -57.89 45.28
N VAL A 340 1.75 -58.81 44.32
CA VAL A 340 1.43 -58.56 42.91
C VAL A 340 -0.04 -58.16 42.71
N THR A 341 -0.94 -58.52 43.64
CA THR A 341 -2.38 -58.22 43.53
C THR A 341 -2.70 -56.74 43.73
N ASP A 342 -1.83 -55.98 44.42
CA ASP A 342 -2.05 -54.56 44.70
C ASP A 342 -1.67 -53.65 43.53
N LEU A 343 -0.88 -54.16 42.58
CA LEU A 343 -0.43 -53.42 41.41
C LEU A 343 -1.19 -53.89 40.17
N ARG A 344 -1.69 -52.93 39.37
CA ARG A 344 -2.45 -53.21 38.15
C ARG A 344 -1.69 -52.82 36.88
N GLY A 345 -1.97 -53.54 35.79
CA GLY A 345 -1.41 -53.28 34.45
C GLY A 345 0.11 -53.44 34.40
N LYS A 346 0.81 -52.55 33.67
CA LYS A 346 2.27 -52.61 33.47
C LYS A 346 3.08 -52.59 34.77
N TYR A 347 2.54 -52.01 35.84
CA TYR A 347 3.20 -52.01 37.15
C TYR A 347 3.15 -53.40 37.81
N ARG A 348 2.15 -54.21 37.47
CA ARG A 348 2.08 -55.62 37.87
C ARG A 348 3.20 -56.42 37.23
N ASP A 349 3.40 -56.23 35.93
CA ASP A 349 4.48 -56.90 35.18
C ASP A 349 5.85 -56.48 35.71
N LEU A 350 6.02 -55.19 36.05
CA LEU A 350 7.22 -54.69 36.72
C LEU A 350 7.44 -55.35 38.08
N SER A 351 6.39 -55.49 38.91
CA SER A 351 6.51 -56.16 40.20
C SER A 351 6.82 -57.65 40.09
N LEU A 352 6.29 -58.32 39.07
CA LEU A 352 6.63 -59.71 38.77
C LEU A 352 8.10 -59.84 38.38
N ALA A 353 8.59 -58.99 37.46
CA ALA A 353 9.99 -58.98 37.06
C ALA A 353 10.93 -58.67 38.25
N ILE A 354 10.53 -57.79 39.17
CA ILE A 354 11.28 -57.50 40.39
C ILE A 354 11.31 -58.72 41.33
N ASN A 355 10.16 -59.36 41.57
CA ASN A 355 10.08 -60.56 42.40
C ASN A 355 10.89 -61.72 41.80
N ASP A 356 10.83 -61.94 40.49
CA ASP A 356 11.60 -62.97 39.79
C ASP A 356 13.11 -62.70 39.90
N ALA A 357 13.52 -61.43 39.82
CA ALA A 357 14.92 -61.03 40.00
C ALA A 357 15.40 -61.24 41.45
N LEU A 358 14.54 -60.95 42.45
CA LEU A 358 14.81 -61.22 43.86
C LEU A 358 14.90 -62.71 44.16
N ASP A 359 13.99 -63.52 43.63
CA ASP A 359 14.00 -64.97 43.79
C ASP A 359 15.24 -65.58 43.14
N SER A 360 15.61 -65.09 41.95
CA SER A 360 16.84 -65.47 41.27
C SER A 360 18.07 -65.09 42.12
N ALA A 361 18.11 -63.89 42.71
CA ALA A 361 19.21 -63.46 43.57
C ALA A 361 19.29 -64.27 44.88
N ALA A 362 18.14 -64.63 45.48
CA ALA A 362 18.08 -65.41 46.73
C ALA A 362 18.46 -66.88 46.53
N GLN A 363 18.07 -67.49 45.40
CA GLN A 363 18.46 -68.86 45.06
C GLN A 363 19.96 -69.01 44.80
N HIS A 364 20.65 -67.92 44.44
CA HIS A 364 22.11 -67.88 44.25
C HIS A 364 22.84 -67.33 45.47
N GLY A 365 22.42 -67.72 46.69
CA GLY A 365 22.95 -67.24 47.97
C GLY A 365 24.49 -67.14 48.04
N PRO A 366 25.06 -66.32 48.94
CA PRO A 366 26.43 -65.79 48.89
C PRO A 366 27.58 -66.82 48.98
N GLY A 367 27.27 -68.13 48.98
CA GLY A 367 28.25 -69.22 49.02
C GLY A 367 28.25 -70.14 47.79
N GLU A 368 27.28 -70.04 46.88
CA GLU A 368 27.28 -70.91 45.68
C GLU A 368 27.90 -70.17 44.51
N LYS A 369 29.17 -70.50 44.26
CA LYS A 369 29.95 -70.04 43.11
C LYS A 369 29.07 -70.04 41.87
N ALA A 370 28.75 -68.83 41.40
CA ALA A 370 28.21 -68.57 40.09
C ALA A 370 28.83 -69.54 39.09
N ARG A 371 28.02 -70.49 38.58
CA ARG A 371 28.38 -71.18 37.35
C ARG A 371 28.39 -70.13 36.26
N LYS A 372 29.57 -69.54 36.06
CA LYS A 372 30.14 -69.02 34.83
C LYS A 372 29.12 -68.92 33.70
N VAL A 373 28.20 -67.96 33.81
CA VAL A 373 27.47 -67.45 32.66
C VAL A 373 28.54 -66.74 31.84
N ALA A 374 28.56 -67.06 30.55
CA ALA A 374 29.55 -66.66 29.57
C ALA A 374 30.11 -65.25 29.82
N ASN A 375 31.44 -65.18 29.86
CA ASN A 375 32.23 -63.97 29.95
C ASN A 375 31.74 -62.92 28.94
N LEU A 376 31.11 -61.85 29.42
CA LEU A 376 31.06 -60.57 28.68
C LEU A 376 32.46 -59.96 28.47
N GLY A 377 33.50 -60.55 29.08
CA GLY A 377 34.91 -60.29 28.78
C GLY A 377 35.40 -60.80 27.42
N ASP A 378 34.73 -61.78 26.80
CA ASP A 378 35.01 -62.17 25.40
C ASP A 378 34.29 -61.26 24.38
N LEU A 379 33.43 -60.33 24.85
CA LEU A 379 32.77 -59.31 24.01
C LEU A 379 33.22 -57.87 24.29
N LEU A 380 34.08 -57.64 25.30
CA LEU A 380 34.64 -56.33 25.62
C LEU A 380 36.17 -56.32 25.80
N ALA A 381 36.86 -57.41 25.44
CA ALA A 381 38.27 -57.38 25.04
C ALA A 381 38.43 -56.68 23.67
N LYS A 382 38.19 -55.37 23.66
CA LYS A 382 39.03 -54.39 22.98
C LYS A 382 38.72 -53.04 23.61
N GLY A 383 39.13 -52.89 24.86
CA GLY A 383 39.55 -51.60 25.38
C GLY A 383 40.94 -51.30 24.86
N ASP A 384 41.15 -50.02 24.56
CA ASP A 384 42.33 -49.21 24.84
C ASP A 384 41.84 -47.77 24.57
N GLU A 385 42.11 -46.72 25.31
CA GLU A 385 42.74 -46.48 26.60
C GLU A 385 42.26 -45.05 26.97
N ALA A 386 42.32 -44.71 28.24
CA ALA A 386 41.91 -43.41 28.81
C ALA A 386 42.92 -42.28 28.47
N PRO A 387 42.96 -41.12 29.17
CA PRO A 387 41.89 -40.21 29.59
C PRO A 387 42.16 -38.73 29.17
N ALA A 388 41.13 -37.90 29.38
CA ALA A 388 41.14 -36.47 29.74
C ALA A 388 42.30 -35.55 29.29
N ALA A 389 41.97 -34.49 28.55
CA ALA A 389 41.74 -33.14 29.11
C ALA A 389 41.93 -32.03 28.04
N THR A 390 41.12 -30.98 28.18
CA THR A 390 41.38 -29.56 27.82
C THR A 390 41.70 -29.15 26.37
N ASN A 391 40.75 -28.38 25.80
CA ASN A 391 40.85 -27.06 25.15
C ASN A 391 41.89 -26.72 24.05
N PHE A 392 41.39 -25.84 23.16
CA PHE A 392 42.08 -24.86 22.27
C PHE A 392 42.62 -25.33 20.90
N GLY A 393 41.90 -24.94 19.84
CA GLY A 393 42.29 -23.81 18.99
C GLY A 393 43.23 -24.04 17.78
N PHE A 394 42.85 -23.37 16.68
CA PHE A 394 43.61 -22.93 15.50
C PHE A 394 43.81 -23.88 14.30
N ALA A 395 43.69 -23.23 13.13
CA ALA A 395 43.64 -23.76 11.77
C ALA A 395 45.05 -23.84 11.10
N PRO A 396 45.14 -23.81 9.75
CA PRO A 396 45.82 -24.76 8.81
C PRO A 396 47.32 -24.40 8.56
N PRO A 397 48.08 -24.78 7.48
CA PRO A 397 47.85 -25.55 6.21
C PRO A 397 49.05 -26.52 5.91
N PRO A 398 49.63 -26.73 4.69
CA PRO A 398 49.17 -26.76 3.28
C PRO A 398 49.59 -28.03 2.47
N ALA A 399 49.15 -28.08 1.20
CA ALA A 399 49.88 -28.51 -0.02
C ALA A 399 50.43 -29.96 -0.17
N ALA A 400 50.52 -30.59 -1.34
CA ALA A 400 50.05 -30.32 -2.70
C ALA A 400 50.39 -31.56 -3.58
N GLN A 401 49.55 -31.78 -4.60
CA GLN A 401 49.92 -32.10 -5.99
C GLN A 401 50.59 -33.44 -6.39
N PRO A 402 50.59 -33.85 -7.70
CA PRO A 402 49.77 -33.34 -8.82
C PRO A 402 49.28 -34.39 -9.87
N SER A 403 48.31 -33.93 -10.69
CA SER A 403 48.15 -33.99 -12.17
C SER A 403 48.43 -35.28 -12.96
N GLY A 404 47.73 -35.63 -14.03
CA GLY A 404 46.77 -34.93 -14.90
C GLY A 404 46.07 -35.99 -15.78
N GLY A 405 45.25 -35.72 -16.79
CA GLY A 405 44.88 -34.50 -17.50
C GLY A 405 44.29 -34.93 -18.86
N GLY A 406 43.24 -34.24 -19.31
CA GLY A 406 42.73 -34.25 -20.70
C GLY A 406 41.92 -35.50 -21.12
N GLY A 407 40.78 -35.41 -21.82
CA GLY A 407 40.07 -34.27 -22.36
C GLY A 407 38.94 -34.74 -23.29
N THR A 408 38.02 -33.81 -23.55
CA THR A 408 37.18 -33.65 -24.74
C THR A 408 35.91 -34.49 -24.97
N PRO A 409 34.92 -33.93 -25.74
CA PRO A 409 33.50 -34.01 -25.41
C PRO A 409 32.62 -34.53 -26.56
N GLY A 410 31.32 -34.60 -26.28
CA GLY A 410 30.28 -34.43 -27.30
C GLY A 410 29.40 -35.66 -27.51
N GLN A 411 28.11 -35.50 -27.23
CA GLN A 411 27.12 -36.27 -27.98
C GLN A 411 25.86 -35.45 -28.21
N ALA A 412 25.58 -35.28 -29.50
CA ALA A 412 24.39 -34.70 -30.07
C ALA A 412 23.20 -35.66 -29.97
N GLY A 413 22.01 -35.11 -29.78
CA GLY A 413 20.74 -35.80 -29.99
C GLY A 413 19.82 -34.92 -30.84
N SER A 414 19.50 -35.38 -32.04
CA SER A 414 18.64 -34.74 -33.05
C SER A 414 17.17 -35.14 -32.89
N ALA A 415 16.23 -34.23 -33.22
CA ALA A 415 14.91 -34.51 -33.83
C ALA A 415 14.25 -33.18 -34.29
N LYS A 416 14.12 -32.90 -35.61
CA LYS A 416 12.88 -32.99 -36.45
C LYS A 416 11.62 -32.49 -35.70
N GLY A 417 11.08 -31.28 -35.90
CA GLY A 417 10.30 -30.73 -37.05
C GLY A 417 8.80 -31.13 -36.97
N PRO A 418 7.77 -30.47 -37.58
CA PRO A 418 7.65 -29.12 -38.20
C PRO A 418 6.32 -28.38 -37.87
N ALA A 419 6.03 -27.31 -38.64
CA ALA A 419 4.71 -26.74 -39.01
C ALA A 419 4.20 -25.50 -38.24
N ALA A 420 4.49 -24.35 -38.85
CA ALA A 420 3.74 -23.11 -38.72
C ALA A 420 2.44 -23.18 -39.54
N THR A 421 1.33 -22.75 -38.95
CA THR A 421 0.07 -22.46 -39.64
C THR A 421 -0.19 -20.94 -39.60
N PRO A 422 -0.57 -20.32 -40.72
CA PRO A 422 -1.02 -18.93 -40.75
C PRO A 422 -2.53 -18.84 -40.42
N PRO A 423 -3.01 -17.83 -39.68
CA PRO A 423 -4.43 -17.56 -39.63
C PRO A 423 -4.88 -16.74 -40.84
N SER A 424 -5.80 -17.31 -41.60
CA SER A 424 -6.59 -16.66 -42.65
C SER A 424 -7.51 -15.56 -42.09
N PRO A 425 -7.89 -14.55 -42.91
CA PRO A 425 -8.70 -13.42 -42.51
C PRO A 425 -10.18 -13.82 -42.36
N SER A 426 -10.77 -13.54 -41.20
CA SER A 426 -12.21 -13.61 -41.01
C SER A 426 -12.85 -12.31 -41.49
N SER A 427 -13.43 -12.37 -42.67
CA SER A 427 -14.51 -11.50 -43.09
C SER A 427 -15.77 -11.88 -42.31
N ASN A 428 -16.27 -10.98 -41.47
CA ASN A 428 -17.70 -10.99 -41.18
C ASN A 428 -18.21 -9.57 -40.96
N GLY A 429 -19.00 -9.13 -41.93
CA GLY A 429 -19.78 -7.92 -41.87
C GLY A 429 -20.87 -8.03 -40.82
N GLY A 430 -20.99 -6.97 -40.04
CA GLY A 430 -22.05 -6.73 -39.08
C GLY A 430 -22.07 -5.24 -38.82
N GLY A 431 -22.58 -4.48 -39.80
CA GLY A 431 -22.70 -3.03 -39.73
C GLY A 431 -23.50 -2.62 -38.50
N ARG A 432 -22.83 -1.95 -37.56
CA ARG A 432 -23.50 -1.12 -36.56
C ARG A 432 -23.83 0.22 -37.24
N PRO A 433 -25.06 0.72 -37.14
CA PRO A 433 -25.37 2.07 -37.59
C PRO A 433 -24.64 3.08 -36.71
N ASP A 434 -23.95 4.02 -37.34
CA ASP A 434 -23.34 5.17 -36.69
C ASP A 434 -24.40 5.94 -35.87
N PRO A 435 -24.10 6.37 -34.63
CA PRO A 435 -24.96 7.30 -33.93
C PRO A 435 -24.97 8.62 -34.69
N ALA A 436 -26.15 8.99 -35.19
CA ALA A 436 -26.38 10.25 -35.88
C ALA A 436 -25.90 11.43 -35.02
N ILE A 437 -24.92 12.17 -35.52
CA ILE A 437 -24.51 13.46 -34.97
C ILE A 437 -25.70 14.42 -35.08
N PRO A 438 -26.24 14.98 -33.98
CA PRO A 438 -27.32 15.94 -34.06
C PRO A 438 -26.84 17.20 -34.80
N ARG A 439 -27.54 17.53 -35.89
CA ARG A 439 -27.31 18.80 -36.61
C ARG A 439 -27.64 19.97 -35.68
N PRO A 440 -26.83 21.05 -35.66
CA PRO A 440 -27.19 22.26 -34.94
C PRO A 440 -28.48 22.86 -35.53
N PRO A 441 -29.40 23.38 -34.69
CA PRO A 441 -30.62 24.02 -35.17
C PRO A 441 -30.30 25.26 -36.00
N LEU A 442 -31.02 25.42 -37.11
CA LEU A 442 -30.93 26.62 -37.94
C LEU A 442 -31.30 27.87 -37.13
N PRO A 443 -30.56 28.98 -37.28
CA PRO A 443 -30.93 30.25 -36.67
C PRO A 443 -32.11 30.86 -37.42
N GLY A 444 -33.29 30.88 -36.79
CA GLY A 444 -34.43 31.62 -37.34
C GLY A 444 -35.81 31.08 -36.99
N GLN A 445 -36.14 30.92 -35.71
CA GLN A 445 -37.52 31.04 -35.25
C GLN A 445 -37.56 31.85 -33.97
N ALA A 446 -37.98 33.11 -34.10
CA ALA A 446 -38.29 33.98 -32.99
C ALA A 446 -39.58 33.48 -32.32
N THR A 447 -39.47 32.96 -31.10
CA THR A 447 -40.61 32.72 -30.22
C THR A 447 -41.05 34.03 -29.57
N GLN A 448 -42.34 34.33 -29.71
CA GLN A 448 -43.02 35.48 -29.13
C GLN A 448 -42.94 35.49 -27.59
N PRO A 449 -42.91 36.67 -26.95
CA PRO A 449 -42.93 36.81 -25.50
C PRO A 449 -44.37 36.75 -24.97
N GLY A 450 -44.67 35.81 -24.07
CA GLY A 450 -45.96 35.80 -23.37
C GLY A 450 -46.22 34.56 -22.53
N GLN A 451 -45.81 34.61 -21.26
CA GLN A 451 -46.66 34.35 -20.08
C GLN A 451 -45.76 34.17 -18.85
N ALA A 452 -45.88 35.14 -17.94
CA ALA A 452 -45.25 35.11 -16.63
C ALA A 452 -45.87 33.99 -15.79
N ALA A 453 -45.06 33.00 -15.44
CA ALA A 453 -45.43 31.99 -14.46
C ALA A 453 -45.39 32.60 -13.05
N GLN A 454 -46.51 32.51 -12.34
CA GLN A 454 -46.66 32.94 -10.95
C GLN A 454 -45.71 32.14 -10.02
N PRO A 455 -45.12 32.78 -8.98
CA PRO A 455 -44.32 32.08 -8.00
C PRO A 455 -45.19 31.17 -7.11
N ARG A 456 -44.77 29.90 -6.99
CA ARG A 456 -45.35 28.94 -6.03
C ARG A 456 -45.12 29.43 -4.60
N PRO A 457 -46.12 29.34 -3.70
CA PRO A 457 -45.93 29.60 -2.27
C PRO A 457 -44.92 28.61 -1.67
N GLN A 458 -43.88 29.14 -1.05
CA GLN A 458 -42.94 28.35 -0.24
C GLN A 458 -43.63 27.96 1.07
N ALA A 459 -43.65 26.67 1.37
CA ALA A 459 -44.10 26.16 2.66
C ALA A 459 -43.11 26.60 3.76
N GLN A 460 -43.62 27.30 4.76
CA GLN A 460 -42.88 27.70 5.95
C GLN A 460 -42.55 26.46 6.81
N PRO A 461 -41.31 26.30 7.30
CA PRO A 461 -41.00 25.33 8.34
C PRO A 461 -41.60 25.77 9.70
N PRO A 462 -42.06 24.82 10.55
CA PRO A 462 -42.66 25.15 11.83
C PRO A 462 -41.64 25.71 12.83
N LEU A 463 -42.06 26.76 13.56
CA LEU A 463 -41.34 27.36 14.68
C LEU A 463 -41.00 26.33 15.78
N PRO A 464 -39.78 26.33 16.34
CA PRO A 464 -39.49 25.67 17.59
C PRO A 464 -40.15 26.44 18.76
N LYS A 465 -40.82 25.69 19.64
CA LYS A 465 -41.44 26.20 20.87
C LYS A 465 -40.39 26.65 21.87
N ASN A 466 -40.57 27.88 22.37
CA ASN A 466 -39.89 28.43 23.53
C ASN A 466 -40.15 27.60 24.80
N GLY A 467 -39.07 27.23 25.48
CA GLY A 467 -38.98 26.93 26.91
C GLY A 467 -37.51 27.18 27.25
N SER A 468 -37.12 28.12 28.09
CA SER A 468 -37.35 28.17 29.55
C SER A 468 -35.97 28.50 30.14
N THR A 469 -35.79 29.74 30.57
CA THR A 469 -34.99 30.20 31.74
C THR A 469 -33.75 29.41 32.16
N ALA A 470 -32.57 30.06 32.06
CA ALA A 470 -31.54 29.99 33.09
C ALA A 470 -30.62 31.23 33.00
N ASP A 471 -30.74 32.09 34.01
CA ASP A 471 -29.84 33.17 34.37
C ASP A 471 -28.43 32.66 34.70
N ILE A 472 -27.38 33.28 34.17
CA ILE A 472 -26.05 33.32 34.81
C ILE A 472 -25.42 34.70 34.57
N PRO A 473 -24.93 35.38 35.62
CA PRO A 473 -24.49 36.77 35.55
C PRO A 473 -23.04 36.95 35.06
N PHE A 474 -22.84 38.14 34.53
CA PHE A 474 -21.58 38.81 34.24
C PHE A 474 -20.72 38.94 35.52
N SER A 475 -19.42 38.71 35.40
CA SER A 475 -18.44 39.17 36.38
C SER A 475 -17.31 39.85 35.60
N GLU A 476 -17.11 41.12 35.91
CA GLU A 476 -15.94 41.93 35.55
C GLU A 476 -14.74 41.47 36.39
N GLU A 477 -13.60 41.23 35.71
CA GLU A 477 -12.25 41.66 36.13
C GLU A 477 -11.32 41.66 34.92
#